data_AF-A0A6L5HKV3-F1
#
_entry.id   AF-A0A6L5HKV3-F1
#
_cell.length_a   1.000
_cell.length_b   1.000
_cell.length_c   1.000
_cell.angle_alpha   90.00
_cell.angle_beta   90.00
_cell.angle_gamma   90.00
#
_symmetry.space_group_name_H-M   'P 1'
#
loop_
_entity.id
_entity.type
_entity.pdbx_description
1 polymer ?
#
loop_
_entity_poly.entity_id
_entity_poly.type
_entity_poly.pdbx_seq_one_letter_code
_entity_poly.pdbx_strand_id
1 'polypeptide(L)'
;MDTSAPRDEPIRFNRARRKVYVYRFRRNGLKPFSRSAWGARAEVYDWDNLHAEACSIYGAMGSGGSIQTVTLAVLEPGTHKVVDRFHFAHDIQQGEMYWAMAQLFMQQGPQALPSFPRPPRDWNNEKIRFNLARRLAPKVHWPEAIDLESRSAPSMHG
;
A
#
# COMPACT_ATOMS: atom_id res chain seq x y z
N MET A 1 -6.34 -0.88 21.37
CA MET A 1 -6.19 -1.18 19.93
C MET A 1 -7.12 -0.26 19.17
N ASP A 2 -6.56 0.49 18.23
CA ASP A 2 -7.20 1.60 17.55
C ASP A 2 -8.19 1.09 16.48
N THR A 3 -9.49 1.27 16.71
CA THR A 3 -10.56 0.90 15.77
C THR A 3 -10.80 1.97 14.72
N SER A 4 -10.09 3.09 14.79
CA SER A 4 -10.23 4.17 13.85
C SER A 4 -9.35 3.95 12.61
N ALA A 5 -9.91 4.25 11.44
CA ALA A 5 -9.19 4.08 10.19
C ALA A 5 -7.96 5.02 10.19
N PRO A 6 -6.75 4.51 9.93
CA PRO A 6 -5.54 5.30 9.89
C PRO A 6 -5.65 6.36 8.80
N ARG A 7 -4.89 7.44 8.98
CA ARG A 7 -4.89 8.55 8.04
C ARG A 7 -4.47 8.15 6.62
N ASP A 8 -3.71 7.07 6.50
CA ASP A 8 -3.21 6.53 5.23
C ASP A 8 -2.91 5.03 5.33
N GLU A 9 -2.74 4.39 4.17
CA GLU A 9 -2.37 2.97 4.00
C GLU A 9 -1.05 2.84 3.21
N PRO A 10 0.10 3.27 3.79
CA PRO A 10 1.34 3.37 3.04
C PRO A 10 1.90 1.99 2.66
N ILE A 11 2.53 1.98 1.48
CA ILE A 11 3.28 0.84 0.95
C ILE A 11 4.76 1.21 0.95
N ARG A 12 5.60 0.32 1.49
CA ARG A 12 7.06 0.46 1.49
C ARG A 12 7.69 -0.65 0.67
N PHE A 13 8.59 -0.27 -0.22
CA PHE A 13 9.37 -1.18 -1.03
C PHE A 13 10.79 -1.28 -0.46
N ASN A 14 11.24 -2.49 -0.14
CA ASN A 14 12.61 -2.75 0.27
C ASN A 14 13.31 -3.59 -0.80
N ARG A 15 14.15 -2.92 -1.59
CA ARG A 15 14.97 -3.56 -2.63
C ARG A 15 15.93 -4.60 -2.07
N ALA A 16 16.64 -4.27 -0.99
CA ALA A 16 17.69 -5.13 -0.43
C ALA A 16 17.14 -6.49 0.02
N ARG A 17 15.89 -6.52 0.51
CA ARG A 17 15.18 -7.74 0.90
C ARG A 17 14.29 -8.32 -0.19
N ARG A 18 14.08 -7.63 -1.30
CA ARG A 18 13.04 -7.92 -2.32
C ARG A 18 11.64 -8.10 -1.70
N LYS A 19 11.28 -7.26 -0.73
CA LYS A 19 9.99 -7.34 -0.01
C LYS A 19 9.20 -6.06 -0.08
N VAL A 20 7.89 -6.20 0.00
CA VAL A 20 6.91 -5.11 0.05
C VAL A 20 6.16 -5.19 1.36
N TYR A 21 6.15 -4.08 2.09
CA TYR A 21 5.46 -3.93 3.36
C TYR A 21 4.24 -3.04 3.15
N VAL A 22 3.07 -3.52 3.50
CA VAL A 22 1.79 -2.86 3.24
C VAL A 22 1.09 -2.62 4.56
N TYR A 23 0.77 -1.36 4.84
CA TYR A 23 -0.02 -1.02 6.02
C TYR A 23 -1.49 -0.87 5.62
N ARG A 24 -2.33 -1.83 6.02
CA ARG A 24 -3.75 -1.87 5.64
C ARG A 24 -4.64 -1.76 6.84
N PHE A 25 -5.78 -1.12 6.69
CA PHE A 25 -6.85 -1.15 7.66
C PHE A 25 -7.95 -2.10 7.19
N ARG A 26 -8.05 -3.26 7.85
CA ARG A 26 -9.15 -4.18 7.54
C ARG A 26 -10.44 -3.62 8.09
N ARG A 27 -11.43 -3.47 7.21
CA ARG A 27 -12.79 -3.05 7.56
C ARG A 27 -13.78 -4.13 7.14
N ASN A 28 -14.11 -5.04 8.06
CA ASN A 28 -15.12 -6.05 7.77
C ASN A 28 -16.53 -5.52 8.05
N GLY A 29 -17.24 -5.12 7.00
CA GLY A 29 -18.61 -4.59 7.07
C GLY A 29 -19.64 -5.58 7.64
N LEU A 30 -19.40 -6.90 7.54
CA LEU A 30 -20.30 -7.92 8.09
C LEU A 30 -20.12 -8.14 9.61
N LYS A 31 -18.98 -7.74 10.18
CA LYS A 31 -18.69 -7.93 11.62
C LYS A 31 -18.29 -6.61 12.27
N PRO A 32 -19.18 -5.61 12.35
CA PRO A 32 -18.86 -4.25 12.78
C PRO A 32 -18.30 -4.13 14.21
N PHE A 33 -18.55 -5.12 15.08
CA PHE A 33 -18.08 -5.13 16.47
C PHE A 33 -16.97 -6.15 16.75
N SER A 34 -16.52 -6.90 15.74
CA SER A 34 -15.52 -7.95 15.95
C SER A 34 -14.11 -7.37 16.05
N ARG A 35 -13.52 -7.48 17.25
CA ARG A 35 -12.16 -7.00 17.57
C ARG A 35 -11.05 -7.63 16.72
N SER A 36 -11.29 -8.79 16.10
CA SER A 36 -10.35 -9.46 15.20
C SER A 36 -10.58 -9.14 13.72
N ALA A 37 -11.73 -8.56 13.38
CA ALA A 37 -12.11 -8.23 12.00
C ALA A 37 -11.86 -6.76 11.62
N TRP A 38 -11.37 -5.97 12.58
CA TRP A 38 -11.07 -4.54 12.44
C TRP A 38 -9.66 -4.24 12.95
N GLY A 39 -8.99 -3.28 12.32
CA GLY A 39 -7.71 -2.75 12.78
C GLY A 39 -6.65 -2.65 11.69
N ALA A 40 -5.67 -1.81 11.96
CA ALA A 40 -4.50 -1.69 11.11
C ALA A 40 -3.58 -2.91 11.24
N ARG A 41 -3.12 -3.43 10.11
CA ARG A 41 -2.19 -4.55 10.01
C ARG A 41 -1.09 -4.18 9.03
N ALA A 42 0.13 -4.47 9.43
CA ALA A 42 1.26 -4.46 8.52
C ALA A 42 1.42 -5.88 7.96
N GLU A 43 1.24 -6.02 6.65
CA GLU A 43 1.39 -7.27 5.91
C GLU A 43 2.69 -7.19 5.09
N VAL A 44 3.38 -8.32 4.93
CA VAL A 44 4.65 -8.40 4.23
C VAL A 44 4.53 -9.41 3.11
N TYR A 45 4.92 -9.01 1.90
CA TYR A 45 4.87 -9.84 0.71
C TYR A 45 6.20 -9.84 -0.01
N ASP A 46 6.51 -10.94 -0.69
CA ASP A 46 7.67 -11.02 -1.56
C ASP A 46 7.39 -10.30 -2.87
N TRP A 47 8.32 -9.46 -3.29
CA TRP A 47 8.20 -8.66 -4.51
C TRP A 47 8.01 -9.53 -5.76
N ASP A 48 8.66 -10.68 -5.81
CA ASP A 48 8.62 -11.60 -6.94
C ASP A 48 7.23 -12.21 -7.20
N ASN A 49 6.36 -12.15 -6.19
CA ASN A 49 5.00 -12.66 -6.27
C ASN A 49 3.97 -11.53 -6.51
N LEU A 50 4.40 -10.27 -6.63
CA LEU A 50 3.51 -9.13 -6.81
C LEU A 50 3.31 -8.77 -8.29
N HIS A 51 2.06 -8.58 -8.67
CA HIS A 51 1.67 -8.11 -9.99
C HIS A 51 0.67 -6.96 -9.89
N ALA A 52 0.84 -5.93 -10.72
CA ALA A 52 -0.16 -4.88 -10.86
C ALA A 52 -1.26 -5.31 -11.83
N GLU A 53 -2.51 -5.24 -11.39
CA GLU A 53 -3.71 -5.50 -12.18
C GLU A 53 -4.46 -4.17 -12.40
N ALA A 54 -4.63 -3.78 -13.66
CA ALA A 54 -5.54 -2.69 -14.03
C ALA A 54 -6.98 -3.20 -14.00
N CYS A 55 -7.80 -2.62 -13.13
CA CYS A 55 -9.19 -3.00 -12.92
C CYS A 55 -10.11 -1.85 -13.35
N SER A 56 -11.03 -2.14 -14.28
CA SER A 56 -12.14 -1.24 -14.62
C SER A 56 -13.43 -1.82 -14.07
N ILE A 57 -13.96 -1.19 -13.02
CA ILE A 57 -15.22 -1.60 -12.41
C ILE A 57 -16.32 -0.68 -12.94
N TYR A 58 -17.29 -1.26 -13.63
CA TYR A 58 -18.46 -0.53 -14.08
C TYR A 58 -19.44 -0.38 -12.90
N GLY A 59 -19.55 0.83 -12.35
CA GLY A 59 -20.44 1.12 -11.25
C GLY A 59 -21.83 1.52 -11.75
N ALA A 60 -22.89 0.98 -11.15
CA ALA A 60 -24.26 1.47 -11.33
C ALA A 60 -24.47 2.81 -10.59
N MET A 61 -23.62 3.79 -10.87
CA MET A 61 -23.90 5.18 -10.54
C MET A 61 -24.79 5.68 -11.69
N GLY A 62 -25.93 6.30 -11.42
CA GLY A 62 -27.01 6.59 -12.39
C GLY A 62 -26.63 7.36 -13.67
N SER A 63 -25.35 7.68 -13.87
CA SER A 63 -24.74 8.29 -15.05
C SER A 63 -23.72 7.40 -15.80
N GLY A 64 -23.60 6.10 -15.49
CA GLY A 64 -22.79 5.16 -16.29
C GLY A 64 -21.26 5.34 -16.20
N GLY A 65 -20.74 5.74 -15.04
CA GLY A 65 -19.30 5.92 -14.83
C GLY A 65 -18.53 4.61 -14.63
N SER A 66 -17.42 4.43 -15.35
CA SER A 66 -16.43 3.40 -15.05
C SER A 66 -15.43 3.92 -14.03
N ILE A 67 -15.18 3.14 -12.97
CA ILE A 67 -14.13 3.43 -12.00
C ILE A 67 -12.93 2.60 -12.41
N GLN A 68 -11.89 3.28 -12.86
CA GLN A 68 -10.62 2.68 -13.24
C GLN A 68 -9.66 2.75 -12.05
N THR A 69 -9.12 1.61 -11.64
CA THR A 69 -8.21 1.51 -10.49
C THR A 69 -7.09 0.55 -10.81
N VAL A 70 -5.97 0.67 -10.12
CA VAL A 70 -4.92 -0.35 -10.15
C VAL A 70 -4.86 -1.01 -8.78
N THR A 71 -4.86 -2.34 -8.79
CA THR A 71 -4.68 -3.16 -7.59
C THR A 71 -3.38 -3.95 -7.71
N LEU A 72 -2.73 -4.23 -6.58
CA LEU A 72 -1.64 -5.21 -6.56
C LEU A 72 -2.22 -6.56 -6.14
N ALA A 73 -2.03 -7.55 -7.00
CA ALA A 73 -2.32 -8.94 -6.75
C ALA A 73 -1.05 -9.65 -6.27
N VAL A 74 -1.20 -10.40 -5.18
CA VAL A 74 -0.16 -11.27 -4.65
C VAL A 74 -0.46 -12.67 -5.15
N LEU A 75 0.50 -13.28 -5.84
CA LEU A 75 0.40 -14.64 -6.37
C LEU A 75 0.99 -15.65 -5.38
N GLU A 76 0.42 -16.84 -5.34
CA GLU A 76 1.05 -17.99 -4.71
C GLU A 76 2.26 -18.44 -5.55
N PRO A 77 3.43 -18.68 -4.91
CA PRO A 77 4.62 -19.14 -5.60
C PRO A 77 4.35 -20.41 -6.42
N GLY A 78 4.60 -20.36 -7.73
CA GLY A 78 4.54 -21.53 -8.61
C GLY A 78 3.15 -21.94 -9.12
N THR A 79 2.05 -21.32 -8.67
CA THR A 79 0.70 -21.69 -9.14
C THR A 79 -0.05 -20.55 -9.84
N HIS A 80 0.53 -19.34 -9.91
CA HIS A 80 -0.09 -18.11 -10.43
C HIS A 80 -1.49 -17.80 -9.85
N LYS A 81 -1.84 -18.39 -8.70
CA LYS A 81 -3.12 -18.13 -8.04
C LYS A 81 -3.04 -16.87 -7.22
N VAL A 82 -4.00 -15.97 -7.38
CA VAL A 82 -4.06 -14.75 -6.58
C VAL A 82 -4.51 -15.09 -5.15
N VAL A 83 -3.63 -14.89 -4.17
CA VAL A 83 -3.89 -15.12 -2.73
C VAL A 83 -4.39 -13.88 -2.01
N ASP A 84 -4.01 -12.70 -2.48
CA ASP A 84 -4.48 -11.43 -1.91
C ASP A 84 -4.51 -10.33 -2.99
N ARG A 85 -5.35 -9.32 -2.76
CA ARG A 85 -5.43 -8.11 -3.57
C ARG A 85 -5.55 -6.89 -2.67
N PHE A 86 -4.83 -5.83 -3.01
CA PHE A 86 -4.97 -4.55 -2.32
C PHE A 86 -4.88 -3.37 -3.28
N HIS A 87 -5.53 -2.28 -2.88
CA HIS A 87 -5.61 -1.05 -3.68
C HIS A 87 -4.24 -0.40 -3.81
N PHE A 88 -3.92 0.10 -5.00
CA PHE A 88 -2.65 0.77 -5.28
C PHE A 88 -2.84 2.19 -5.80
N ALA A 89 -3.71 2.37 -6.79
CA ALA A 89 -3.99 3.68 -7.37
C ALA A 89 -5.46 3.80 -7.78
N HIS A 90 -5.99 5.03 -7.70
CA HIS A 90 -7.37 5.37 -8.05
C HIS A 90 -7.58 5.64 -9.54
N ASP A 91 -6.53 5.47 -10.35
CA ASP A 91 -6.53 5.69 -11.80
C ASP A 91 -5.50 4.77 -12.45
N ILE A 92 -5.77 4.33 -13.68
CA ILE A 92 -4.88 3.44 -14.44
C ILE A 92 -3.60 4.17 -14.82
N GLN A 93 -3.67 5.39 -15.36
CA GLN A 93 -2.49 6.11 -15.81
C GLN A 93 -1.53 6.39 -14.64
N GLN A 94 -2.08 6.85 -13.51
CA GLN A 94 -1.30 7.05 -12.29
C GLN A 94 -0.72 5.73 -11.76
N GLY A 95 -1.51 4.65 -11.76
CA GLY A 95 -1.08 3.34 -11.27
C GLY A 95 0.00 2.70 -12.12
N GLU A 96 -0.08 2.80 -13.45
CA GLU A 96 0.96 2.34 -14.38
C GLU A 96 2.28 3.07 -14.14
N MET A 97 2.24 4.41 -14.02
CA MET A 97 3.42 5.20 -13.72
C MET A 97 4.03 4.82 -12.36
N TYR A 98 3.21 4.65 -11.33
CA TYR A 98 3.67 4.26 -10.00
C TYR A 98 4.27 2.85 -9.97
N TRP A 99 3.67 1.92 -10.72
CA TRP A 99 4.17 0.57 -10.85
C TRP A 99 5.50 0.52 -11.59
N ALA A 100 5.61 1.25 -12.71
CA ALA A 100 6.87 1.36 -13.46
C ALA A 100 7.99 1.94 -12.59
N MET A 101 7.70 2.96 -11.78
CA MET A 101 8.67 3.50 -10.82
C MET A 101 9.03 2.47 -9.73
N ALA A 102 8.07 1.73 -9.20
CA ALA A 102 8.35 0.67 -8.23
C ALA A 102 9.25 -0.42 -8.83
N GLN A 103 8.97 -0.86 -10.06
CA GLN A 103 9.81 -1.80 -10.79
C GLN A 103 11.23 -1.27 -10.99
N LEU A 104 11.37 -0.02 -11.45
CA LEU A 104 12.67 0.61 -11.67
C LEU A 104 13.48 0.72 -10.36
N PHE A 105 12.82 1.13 -9.28
CA PHE A 105 13.40 1.17 -7.94
C PHE A 105 13.87 -0.22 -7.49
N MET A 106 13.06 -1.26 -7.67
CA MET A 106 13.40 -2.61 -7.24
C MET A 106 14.53 -3.24 -8.07
N GLN A 107 14.65 -2.86 -9.36
CA GLN A 107 15.71 -3.35 -10.24
C GLN A 107 17.02 -2.59 -10.00
N GLN A 108 17.00 -1.27 -10.19
CA GLN A 108 18.20 -0.43 -10.29
C GLN A 108 18.48 0.40 -9.02
N GLY A 109 17.50 0.51 -8.12
CA GLY A 109 17.63 1.28 -6.89
C GLY A 109 17.18 2.74 -7.02
N PRO A 110 17.37 3.55 -5.97
CA PRO A 110 16.86 4.92 -5.91
C PRO A 110 17.51 5.88 -6.93
N GLN A 111 18.72 5.56 -7.42
CA GLN A 111 19.43 6.41 -8.38
C GLN A 111 18.80 6.41 -9.77
N ALA A 112 18.03 5.38 -10.12
CA ALA A 112 17.35 5.28 -11.40
C ALA A 112 16.00 6.00 -11.41
N LEU A 113 15.47 6.39 -10.25
CA LEU A 113 14.22 7.13 -10.18
C LEU A 113 14.42 8.57 -10.65
N PRO A 114 13.41 9.18 -11.28
CA PRO A 114 13.46 10.59 -11.63
C PRO A 114 13.66 11.45 -10.38
N SER A 115 14.43 12.53 -10.50
CA SER A 115 14.58 13.49 -9.41
C SER A 115 13.24 14.18 -9.14
N PHE A 116 12.67 13.93 -7.97
CA PHE A 116 11.45 14.60 -7.54
C PHE A 116 11.80 15.98 -7.00
N PRO A 117 11.30 17.07 -7.60
CA PRO A 117 11.61 18.43 -7.15
C PRO A 117 10.98 18.76 -5.80
N ARG A 118 10.02 17.93 -5.35
CA ARG A 118 9.32 18.09 -4.08
C ARG A 118 9.63 16.89 -3.19
N PRO A 119 9.86 17.11 -1.88
CA PRO A 119 10.02 16.02 -0.95
C PRO A 119 8.76 15.14 -0.93
N PRO A 120 8.91 13.85 -0.58
CA PRO A 120 7.77 12.96 -0.39
C PRO A 120 6.76 13.57 0.57
N ARG A 121 5.47 13.45 0.25
CA ARG A 121 4.42 14.03 1.07
C ARG A 121 4.31 13.26 2.40
N ASP A 122 4.55 13.96 3.51
CA ASP A 122 4.36 13.39 4.85
C ASP A 122 2.92 13.60 5.32
N TRP A 123 2.11 12.56 5.16
CA TRP A 123 0.70 12.55 5.57
C TRP A 123 0.50 12.66 7.10
N ASN A 124 1.50 12.26 7.89
CA ASN A 124 1.45 12.31 9.35
C ASN A 124 1.72 13.72 9.89
N ASN A 125 2.44 14.55 9.14
CA ASN A 125 2.80 15.92 9.54
C ASN A 125 1.99 17.02 8.84
N GLU A 126 1.11 16.66 7.90
CA GLU A 126 0.26 17.63 7.22
C GLU A 126 -0.75 18.27 8.18
N LYS A 127 -0.73 19.61 8.29
CA LYS A 127 -1.75 20.40 9.00
C LYS A 127 -3.05 20.39 8.19
N ILE A 128 -3.83 19.33 8.36
CA ILE A 128 -5.14 19.18 7.73
C ILE A 128 -6.11 20.20 8.34
N ARG A 129 -6.32 21.32 7.64
CA ARG A 129 -7.17 22.43 8.10
C ARG A 129 -8.66 22.18 7.89
N PHE A 130 -9.04 21.59 6.76
CA PHE A 130 -10.44 21.56 6.30
C PHE A 130 -11.15 20.20 6.49
N ASN A 131 -10.42 19.11 6.71
CA ASN A 131 -11.03 17.77 6.88
C ASN A 131 -10.88 17.28 8.32
N LEU A 132 -11.93 17.50 9.12
CA LEU A 132 -11.95 17.14 10.56
C LEU A 132 -11.78 15.63 10.78
N ALA A 133 -12.41 14.80 9.94
CA ALA A 133 -12.28 13.35 10.03
C ALA A 133 -10.83 12.90 9.83
N ARG A 134 -10.13 13.41 8.82
CA ARG A 134 -8.71 13.13 8.59
C ARG A 134 -7.81 13.75 9.66
N ARG A 135 -8.22 14.88 10.26
CA ARG A 135 -7.47 15.52 11.35
C ARG A 135 -7.46 14.66 12.60
N LEU A 136 -8.61 14.05 12.92
CA LEU A 136 -8.81 13.18 14.08
C LEU A 136 -8.40 11.71 13.82
N ALA A 137 -8.22 11.33 12.55
CA ALA A 137 -7.71 10.01 12.20
C ALA A 137 -6.31 9.78 12.80
N PRO A 138 -6.06 8.59 13.37
CA PRO A 138 -4.79 8.27 13.98
C PRO A 138 -3.68 8.24 12.92
N LYS A 139 -2.48 8.59 13.37
CA LYS A 139 -1.29 8.52 12.53
C LYS A 139 -0.97 7.06 12.23
N VAL A 140 -0.36 6.84 11.07
CA VAL A 140 0.14 5.50 10.73
C VAL A 140 1.26 5.12 11.69
N HIS A 141 1.10 4.00 12.39
CA HIS A 141 2.08 3.47 13.33
C HIS A 141 2.46 2.03 12.95
N TRP A 142 3.63 1.87 12.34
CA TRP A 142 4.16 0.56 11.97
C TRP A 142 4.59 -0.22 13.22
N PRO A 143 4.33 -1.53 13.31
CA PRO A 143 4.90 -2.37 14.36
C PRO A 143 6.44 -2.28 14.34
N GLU A 144 7.09 -2.12 15.50
CA GLU A 144 8.52 -1.82 15.59
C GLU A 144 9.40 -2.80 14.82
N ALA A 145 9.13 -4.10 14.94
CA ALA A 145 9.86 -5.14 14.21
C ALA A 145 9.77 -4.94 12.68
N ILE A 146 8.58 -4.60 12.17
CA ILE A 146 8.36 -4.37 10.74
C ILE A 146 8.93 -3.02 10.31
N ASP A 147 8.84 -1.98 11.15
CA ASP A 147 9.44 -0.68 10.85
C ASP A 147 10.97 -0.82 10.68
N LEU A 148 11.61 -1.56 11.58
CA LEU A 148 13.04 -1.87 11.51
C LEU A 148 13.38 -2.74 10.30
N GLU A 149 12.62 -3.82 10.05
CA GLU A 149 12.87 -4.72 8.93
C GLU A 149 12.72 -3.99 7.58
N SER A 150 11.67 -3.18 7.44
CA SER A 150 11.39 -2.44 6.20
C SER A 150 12.46 -1.42 5.84
N ARG A 151 13.20 -0.91 6.84
CA ARG A 151 14.26 0.10 6.67
C ARG A 151 15.67 -0.48 6.63
N SER A 152 15.84 -1.74 7.00
CA SER A 152 17.15 -2.39 7.08
C SER A 152 17.43 -3.30 5.89
N ALA A 153 18.71 -3.45 5.56
CA ALA A 153 19.18 -4.52 4.71
C ALA A 153 19.12 -5.87 5.46
N PRO A 154 19.06 -7.02 4.77
CA PRO A 154 19.25 -8.30 5.43
C PRO A 154 20.64 -8.32 6.06
N SER A 155 20.71 -8.54 7.37
CA SER A 155 21.98 -8.75 8.07
C SER A 155 22.62 -10.03 7.52
N MET A 156 23.74 -9.90 6.82
CA MET A 156 24.60 -11.05 6.51
C MET A 156 25.18 -11.56 7.82
N HIS A 157 24.50 -12.49 8.48
CA HIS A 157 25.17 -13.42 9.38
C HIS A 157 25.53 -14.64 8.55
N GLY A 158 26.81 -14.71 8.18
CA GLY A 158 27.46 -15.92 7.70
C GLY A 158 27.78 -16.89 8.82
#